data_AF-A0A941M1L3-F1
#
_entry.id   AF-A0A941M1L3-F1
#
_cell.length_a   1.000
_cell.length_b   1.000
_cell.length_c   1.000
_cell.angle_alpha   90.00
_cell.angle_beta   90.00
_cell.angle_gamma   90.00
#
_symmetry.space_group_name_H-M   'P 1'
#
loop_
_entity.id
_entity.type
_entity.pdbx_description
1 polymer ?
#
loop_
_entity_poly.entity_id
_entity_poly.type
_entity_poly.pdbx_seq_one_letter_code
_entity_poly.pdbx_strand_id
1 'polypeptide(L)'
;MKLSLFKKITLDHFMTAIGIGGQLAAYVQAFKIFSMQSAYAVSLGGVLITFSTTLVWFFYGSEKKVKPLVISNFVGIVGQLLILIGILYYW
;
A
#
# COMPACT_ATOMS: atom_id res chain seq x y z
N MET A 1 -11.10 8.17 -31.70
CA MET A 1 -11.71 8.27 -30.35
C MET A 1 -11.75 6.94 -29.59
N LYS A 2 -12.20 5.82 -30.17
CA LYS A 2 -12.26 4.51 -29.45
C LYS A 2 -10.89 3.94 -29.03
N LEU A 3 -9.85 4.11 -29.87
CA LEU A 3 -8.51 3.56 -29.60
C LEU A 3 -7.80 4.22 -28.39
N SER A 4 -7.99 5.52 -28.17
CA SER A 4 -7.40 6.24 -27.02
C SER A 4 -8.08 5.84 -25.71
N LEU A 5 -9.39 5.58 -25.74
CA LEU A 5 -10.15 5.12 -24.59
C LEU A 5 -9.71 3.71 -24.16
N PHE A 6 -9.52 2.81 -25.13
CA PHE A 6 -9.05 1.45 -24.87
C PHE A 6 -7.65 1.44 -24.24
N LYS A 7 -6.70 2.21 -24.79
CA LYS A 7 -5.36 2.36 -24.19
C LYS A 7 -5.42 2.87 -22.74
N LYS A 8 -6.29 3.83 -22.45
CA LYS A 8 -6.47 4.36 -21.09
C LYS A 8 -6.97 3.29 -20.12
N ILE A 9 -7.99 2.52 -20.53
CA ILE A 9 -8.53 1.42 -19.71
C ILE A 9 -7.45 0.36 -19.43
N THR A 10 -6.69 -0.06 -20.45
CA THR A 10 -5.62 -1.05 -20.26
C THR A 10 -4.54 -0.54 -19.32
N LEU A 11 -4.16 0.74 -19.47
CA LEU A 11 -3.16 1.36 -18.59
C LEU A 11 -3.65 1.45 -17.14
N ASP A 12 -4.91 1.85 -16.91
CA ASP A 12 -5.48 1.94 -15.57
C ASP A 12 -5.46 0.58 -14.85
N HIS A 13 -5.83 -0.51 -15.54
CA HIS A 13 -5.78 -1.86 -14.96
C HIS A 13 -4.34 -2.30 -14.68
N PHE A 14 -3.42 -2.05 -15.61
CA PHE A 14 -2.01 -2.38 -15.44
C PHE A 14 -1.41 -1.62 -14.24
N MET A 15 -1.63 -0.31 -14.15
CA MET A 15 -1.16 0.51 -13.03
C MET A 15 -1.78 0.08 -11.70
N THR A 16 -3.05 -0.35 -11.71
CA THR A 16 -3.71 -0.88 -10.51
C THR A 16 -3.03 -2.17 -10.06
N ALA A 17 -2.79 -3.11 -10.98
CA ALA A 17 -2.14 -4.39 -10.67
C ALA A 17 -0.71 -4.19 -10.13
N ILE A 18 0.09 -3.35 -10.78
CA ILE A 18 1.46 -3.03 -10.32
C ILE A 18 1.42 -2.30 -8.97
N GLY A 19 0.50 -1.34 -8.80
CA GLY A 19 0.33 -0.63 -7.54
C GLY A 19 -0.03 -1.56 -6.38
N ILE A 20 -0.95 -2.50 -6.58
CA ILE A 20 -1.27 -3.54 -5.60
C ILE A 20 -0.05 -4.41 -5.34
N GLY A 21 0.63 -4.88 -6.39
CA GLY A 21 1.82 -5.71 -6.28
C GLY A 21 2.92 -5.07 -5.43
N GLY A 22 3.17 -3.77 -5.60
CA GLY A 22 4.12 -3.03 -4.76
C GLY A 22 3.72 -2.99 -3.29
N GLN A 23 2.42 -2.88 -3.00
CA GLN A 23 1.90 -2.83 -1.62
C GLN A 23 1.95 -4.19 -0.91
N LEU A 24 2.06 -5.31 -1.65
CA LEU A 24 2.24 -6.65 -1.06
C LEU A 24 3.52 -6.77 -0.22
N ALA A 25 4.53 -5.93 -0.46
CA ALA A 25 5.74 -5.90 0.36
C ALA A 25 5.43 -5.64 1.84
N ALA A 26 4.41 -4.82 2.14
CA ALA A 26 3.99 -4.56 3.51
C ALA A 26 3.43 -5.82 4.19
N TYR A 27 2.71 -6.66 3.45
CA TYR A 27 2.16 -7.92 3.95
C TYR A 27 3.25 -8.96 4.21
N VAL A 28 4.27 -9.02 3.35
CA VAL A 28 5.44 -9.89 3.58
C VAL A 28 6.17 -9.45 4.85
N GLN A 29 6.33 -8.14 5.07
CA GLN A 29 6.94 -7.61 6.29
C GLN A 29 6.10 -7.93 7.53
N ALA A 30 4.78 -7.73 7.47
CA ALA A 30 3.88 -8.09 8.56
C ALA A 30 3.97 -9.59 8.88
N PHE A 31 3.91 -10.45 7.87
CA PHE A 31 4.04 -11.91 8.03
C PHE A 31 5.33 -12.30 8.74
N LYS A 32 6.47 -11.68 8.39
CA LYS A 32 7.75 -11.91 9.07
C LYS A 32 7.67 -11.53 10.56
N ILE A 33 7.11 -10.38 10.89
CA ILE A 33 6.97 -9.93 12.29
C ILE A 33 6.16 -10.95 13.10
N PHE A 34 4.98 -11.34 12.60
CA PHE A 34 4.11 -12.29 13.31
C PHE A 34 4.71 -13.70 13.41
N SER A 35 5.45 -14.14 12.38
CA SER A 35 6.05 -15.49 12.35
C SER A 35 7.29 -15.58 13.24
N MET A 36 8.10 -14.52 13.28
CA MET A 36 9.30 -14.45 14.12
C MET A 36 9.00 -13.95 15.54
N GLN A 37 7.77 -13.48 15.78
CA GLN A 37 7.37 -12.81 17.02
C GLN A 37 8.36 -11.70 17.44
N SER A 38 8.87 -10.96 16.45
CA SER A 38 9.85 -9.91 16.69
C SER A 38 9.75 -8.82 15.64
N ALA A 39 9.72 -7.58 16.10
CA ALA A 39 9.76 -6.36 15.29
C ALA A 39 11.06 -5.54 15.50
N TYR A 40 12.04 -6.08 16.23
CA TYR A 40 13.25 -5.35 16.65
C TYR A 40 14.01 -4.66 15.51
N ALA A 41 14.08 -5.28 14.32
CA ALA A 41 14.78 -4.74 13.17
C ALA A 41 13.95 -3.75 12.32
N VAL A 42 12.69 -3.51 12.69
CA VAL A 42 11.74 -2.70 11.91
C VAL A 42 11.66 -1.30 12.50
N SER A 43 11.92 -0.28 11.67
CA SER A 43 11.84 1.12 12.11
C SER A 43 10.39 1.59 12.18
N LEU A 44 9.86 1.83 13.40
CA LEU A 44 8.55 2.45 13.57
C LEU A 44 8.46 3.80 12.85
N GLY A 45 9.50 4.63 12.95
CA GLY A 45 9.52 5.93 12.28
C GLY A 45 9.37 5.80 10.76
N GLY A 46 10.08 4.84 10.16
CA GLY A 46 9.94 4.51 8.74
C GLY A 46 8.52 4.06 8.39
N VAL A 47 7.94 3.16 9.18
CA VAL A 47 6.57 2.66 8.96
C VAL A 47 5.53 3.77 9.10
N LEU A 48 5.67 4.68 10.08
CA LEU A 48 4.77 5.83 10.26
C LEU A 48 4.85 6.82 9.08
N ILE A 49 6.05 7.07 8.55
CA ILE A 49 6.22 7.91 7.35
C ILE A 49 5.55 7.26 6.14
N THR A 50 5.79 5.96 5.92
CA THR A 50 5.17 5.24 4.81
C THR A 50 3.66 5.22 4.94
N PHE A 51 3.13 4.91 6.13
CA PHE A 51 1.69 4.91 6.40
C PHE A 51 1.04 6.28 6.13
N SER A 52 1.65 7.36 6.64
CA SER A 52 1.18 8.73 6.41
C SER A 52 1.20 9.09 4.93
N THR A 53 2.26 8.71 4.21
CA THR A 53 2.40 8.96 2.78
C THR A 53 1.34 8.18 1.98
N THR A 54 1.09 6.91 2.33
CA THR A 54 0.04 6.09 1.71
C THR A 54 -1.36 6.69 1.94
N LEU A 55 -1.64 7.21 3.13
CA LEU A 55 -2.89 7.94 3.41
C LEU A 55 -3.02 9.18 2.53
N VAL A 56 -1.98 10.01 2.40
CA VAL A 56 -1.99 11.20 1.53
C VAL A 56 -2.30 10.81 0.08
N TRP A 57 -1.65 9.78 -0.46
CA TRP A 57 -1.90 9.31 -1.83
C TRP A 57 -3.29 8.72 -2.02
N PHE A 58 -3.82 8.03 -1.01
CA PHE A 58 -5.20 7.55 -1.03
C PHE A 58 -6.20 8.71 -1.13
N PHE A 59 -6.05 9.74 -0.30
CA PHE A 59 -6.92 10.93 -0.34
C PHE A 59 -6.76 11.70 -1.65
N TYR A 60 -5.53 11.92 -2.10
CA TYR A 60 -5.26 12.57 -3.38
C TYR A 60 -5.90 11.81 -4.55
N GLY A 61 -5.71 10.48 -4.60
CA GLY A 61 -6.32 9.63 -5.62
C GLY A 61 -7.85 9.70 -5.59
N SER A 62 -8.44 9.78 -4.39
CA SER A 62 -9.88 9.88 -4.19
C SER A 62 -10.42 11.23 -4.71
N GLU A 63 -9.77 12.33 -4.36
CA GLU A 63 -10.12 13.67 -4.83
C GLU A 63 -10.01 13.79 -6.37
N LYS A 64 -8.92 13.26 -6.95
CA LYS A 64 -8.68 13.30 -8.39
C LYS A 64 -9.39 12.19 -9.17
N LYS A 65 -10.14 11.31 -8.49
CA LYS A 65 -10.84 10.15 -9.08
C LYS A 65 -9.92 9.21 -9.86
N VAL A 66 -8.68 9.05 -9.41
CA VAL A 66 -7.65 8.18 -10.01
C VAL A 66 -7.73 6.80 -9.36
N LYS A 67 -8.54 5.90 -9.95
CA LYS A 67 -8.79 4.55 -9.41
C LYS A 67 -7.52 3.76 -9.07
N PRO A 68 -6.45 3.74 -9.89
CA PRO A 68 -5.25 2.99 -9.56
C PRO A 68 -4.63 3.41 -8.23
N LEU A 69 -4.59 4.72 -7.95
CA LEU A 69 -4.06 5.26 -6.69
C LEU A 69 -4.97 4.90 -5.51
N VAL A 70 -6.28 5.04 -5.66
CA VAL A 70 -7.24 4.72 -4.58
C VAL A 70 -7.13 3.25 -4.18
N ILE A 71 -7.22 2.34 -5.15
CA ILE A 71 -7.25 0.90 -4.89
C ILE A 71 -5.91 0.44 -4.31
N SER A 72 -4.79 0.81 -4.94
CA SER A 72 -3.47 0.39 -4.46
C SER A 72 -3.16 0.94 -3.07
N ASN A 73 -3.37 2.23 -2.81
CA ASN A 73 -3.06 2.79 -1.50
C ASN A 73 -4.01 2.31 -0.41
N PHE A 74 -5.26 1.93 -0.72
CA PHE A 74 -6.12 1.26 0.25
C PHE A 74 -5.54 -0.09 0.70
N VAL A 75 -5.05 -0.91 -0.25
CA VAL A 75 -4.33 -2.16 0.07
C VAL A 75 -3.07 -1.86 0.90
N GLY A 76 -2.33 -0.81 0.54
CA GLY A 76 -1.17 -0.35 1.30
C GLY A 76 -1.50 0.01 2.75
N ILE A 77 -2.57 0.77 2.98
CA ILE A 77 -3.05 1.17 4.31
C ILE A 77 -3.28 -0.07 5.19
N VAL A 78 -3.97 -1.08 4.67
CA VAL A 78 -4.23 -2.32 5.42
C VAL A 78 -2.91 -3.04 5.76
N GLY A 79 -1.99 -3.18 4.79
CA GLY A 79 -0.69 -3.80 5.03
C GLY A 79 0.15 -3.06 6.07
N GLN A 80 0.19 -1.72 6.01
CA GLN A 80 0.92 -0.89 6.97
C GLN A 80 0.29 -0.95 8.38
N LEU A 81 -1.04 -1.03 8.49
CA LEU A 81 -1.70 -1.25 9.78
C LEU A 81 -1.29 -2.60 10.40
N LEU A 82 -1.17 -3.67 9.59
CA LEU A 82 -0.69 -4.96 10.09
C LEU A 82 0.74 -4.88 10.60
N ILE A 83 1.62 -4.14 9.93
CA ILE A 83 2.99 -3.90 10.42
C ILE A 83 2.96 -3.12 11.73
N LEU A 84 2.19 -2.02 11.81
CA LEU A 84 2.08 -1.20 13.02
C LEU A 84 1.57 -2.03 14.21
N ILE A 85 0.55 -2.86 14.00
CA ILE A 85 0.05 -3.82 14.99
C ILE A 85 1.20 -4.75 15.38
N GLY A 86 1.85 -5.41 14.43
CA GLY A 86 2.97 -6.33 14.70
C GLY A 86 4.08 -5.67 15.52
N ILE A 87 4.43 -4.42 15.20
CA ILE A 87 5.41 -3.63 15.96
C ILE A 87 4.92 -3.43 17.40
N LEU A 88 3.70 -2.95 17.62
CA LEU A 88 3.19 -2.68 18.97
C LEU A 88 3.10 -3.93 19.86
N TYR A 89 2.91 -5.11 19.26
CA TYR A 89 2.83 -6.38 20.01
C TYR A 89 4.19 -7.07 20.22
N TYR A 90 5.16 -6.90 19.31
CA TYR A 90 6.41 -7.66 19.28
C TYR A 90 7.68 -6.79 19.23
N TRP A 91 7.61 -5.53 19.67
CA TRP A 91 8.80 -4.68 19.81
C TRP A 91 9.69 -5.18 20.94
#